data_AF-A0A6J7ERA6-F1
#
_entry.id   AF-A0A6J7ERA6-F1
#
_cell.length_a   1.000
_cell.length_b   1.000
_cell.length_c   1.000
_cell.angle_alpha   90.00
_cell.angle_beta   90.00
_cell.angle_gamma   90.00
#
_symmetry.space_group_name_H-M   'P 1'
#
loop_
_entity.id
_entity.type
_entity.pdbx_description
1 polymer ?
#
loop_
_entity_poly.entity_id
_entity_poly.type
_entity_poly.pdbx_seq_one_letter_code
_entity_poly.pdbx_strand_id
1 'polypeptide(L)'
;MRGDATPHLPSLFEVSDVMFRHGELIVDYFESEIRGCRDLRKHMAWYLKGFRVPSELRRQFGMVSSLEELRSLLNQLDDQPYPVEVSGKPRGRTSHGRAPTLPDGWLKDPDEMIHLESEDMFSGG
;
A
#
# COMPACT_ATOMS: atom_id res chain seq x y z
N MET A 1 -9.82 -29.80 9.63
CA MET A 1 -10.61 -29.22 8.51
C MET A 1 -9.64 -28.49 7.61
N ARG A 2 -9.45 -28.92 6.37
CA ARG A 2 -8.64 -28.18 5.37
C ARG A 2 -9.50 -27.05 4.82
N GLY A 3 -9.02 -25.81 4.92
CA GLY A 3 -9.69 -24.63 4.39
C GLY A 3 -9.57 -24.62 2.86
N ASP A 4 -10.55 -25.23 2.19
CA ASP A 4 -10.71 -25.22 0.73
C ASP A 4 -11.66 -24.08 0.28
N ALA A 5 -11.68 -22.97 1.02
CA ALA A 5 -12.41 -21.79 0.59
C ALA A 5 -11.51 -21.05 -0.41
N THR A 6 -11.84 -21.14 -1.70
CA THR A 6 -11.25 -20.27 -2.70
C THR A 6 -11.44 -18.82 -2.24
N PRO A 7 -10.39 -17.99 -2.17
CA PRO A 7 -10.52 -16.61 -1.71
C PRO A 7 -11.59 -15.87 -2.51
N HIS A 8 -12.51 -15.19 -1.82
CA HIS A 8 -13.48 -14.32 -2.48
C HIS A 8 -12.73 -13.19 -3.19
N LEU A 9 -12.95 -13.05 -4.50
CA LEU A 9 -12.31 -12.05 -5.34
C LEU A 9 -13.35 -10.96 -5.67
N PRO A 10 -13.36 -9.84 -4.94
CA PRO A 10 -14.42 -8.85 -5.07
C PRO A 10 -14.34 -8.10 -6.40
N SER A 11 -15.49 -7.72 -6.97
CA SER A 11 -15.53 -6.84 -8.14
C SER A 11 -15.11 -5.41 -7.77
N LEU A 12 -14.87 -4.56 -8.78
CA LEU A 12 -14.54 -3.16 -8.54
C LEU A 12 -15.69 -2.42 -7.84
N PHE A 13 -16.94 -2.78 -8.10
CA PHE A 13 -18.08 -2.22 -7.38
C PHE A 13 -18.09 -2.59 -5.89
N GLU A 14 -17.83 -3.86 -5.56
CA GLU A 14 -17.70 -4.27 -4.15
C GLU A 14 -16.52 -3.57 -3.46
N VAL A 15 -15.40 -3.41 -4.17
CA VAL A 15 -14.26 -2.62 -3.67
C VAL A 15 -14.66 -1.15 -3.47
N SER A 16 -15.47 -0.58 -4.36
CA SER A 16 -15.95 0.82 -4.29
C SER A 16 -16.87 1.03 -3.09
N ASP A 17 -17.74 0.07 -2.78
CA ASP A 17 -18.58 0.12 -1.58
C ASP A 17 -17.73 0.07 -0.31
N VAL A 18 -16.70 -0.79 -0.27
CA VAL A 18 -15.75 -0.84 0.85
C VAL A 18 -14.96 0.47 0.97
N MET A 19 -14.56 1.09 -0.16
CA MET A 19 -13.89 2.39 -0.16
C MET A 19 -14.79 3.47 0.45
N PHE A 20 -16.06 3.52 0.05
CA PHE A 20 -17.02 4.49 0.57
C PHE A 20 -17.25 4.28 2.07
N ARG A 21 -17.49 3.03 2.48
CA ARG A 21 -17.65 2.67 3.89
C ARG A 21 -16.43 3.04 4.73
N HIS A 22 -15.22 2.86 4.20
CA HIS A 22 -14.00 3.27 4.88
C HIS A 22 -13.95 4.80 5.05
N GLY A 23 -14.36 5.56 4.03
CA GLY A 23 -14.54 7.00 4.13
C GLY A 23 -15.46 7.40 5.28
N GLU A 24 -16.67 6.81 5.35
CA GLU A 24 -17.63 7.06 6.44
C GLU A 24 -17.01 6.80 7.82
N LEU A 25 -16.34 5.66 8.00
CA LEU A 25 -15.73 5.27 9.27
C LEU A 25 -14.59 6.20 9.70
N ILE A 26 -13.77 6.67 8.76
CA ILE A 26 -12.71 7.64 9.06
C ILE A 26 -13.33 8.98 9.47
N VAL A 27 -14.36 9.43 8.76
CA VAL A 27 -15.03 10.71 9.06
C VAL A 27 -15.67 10.68 10.44
N ASP A 28 -16.35 9.57 10.77
CA ASP A 28 -16.91 9.30 12.10
C ASP A 28 -15.82 9.33 13.18
N TYR A 29 -14.71 8.60 12.97
CA TYR A 29 -13.60 8.55 13.91
C TYR A 29 -12.95 9.91 14.19
N PHE A 30 -12.81 10.76 13.17
CA PHE A 30 -12.23 12.09 13.34
C PHE A 30 -13.24 13.19 13.68
N GLU A 31 -14.54 12.87 13.69
CA GLU A 31 -15.65 13.82 13.80
C GLU A 31 -15.49 15.02 12.84
N SER A 32 -14.88 14.79 11.68
CA SER A 32 -14.48 15.84 10.74
C SER A 32 -14.32 15.29 9.34
N GLU A 33 -15.22 15.69 8.45
CA GLU A 33 -15.21 15.25 7.05
C GLU A 33 -13.93 15.66 6.33
N ILE A 34 -13.52 16.93 6.47
CA ILE A 34 -12.30 17.46 5.85
C ILE A 34 -11.06 16.65 6.27
N ARG A 35 -10.93 16.37 7.57
CA ARG A 35 -9.80 15.59 8.09
C ARG A 35 -9.87 14.15 7.59
N GLY A 36 -11.06 13.56 7.58
CA GLY A 36 -11.26 12.19 7.14
C GLY A 36 -10.98 11.98 5.66
N CYS A 37 -11.49 12.85 4.79
CA CYS A 37 -11.18 12.83 3.36
C CYS A 37 -9.68 12.99 3.10
N ARG A 38 -8.99 13.86 3.84
CA ARG A 38 -7.52 14.01 3.72
C ARG A 38 -6.77 12.74 4.08
N ASP A 39 -7.22 12.01 5.11
CA ASP A 39 -6.59 10.75 5.50
C ASP A 39 -6.89 9.64 4.49
N LEU A 40 -8.13 9.56 4.04
CA LEU A 40 -8.61 8.58 3.06
C LEU A 40 -7.78 8.58 1.76
N ARG A 41 -7.31 9.75 1.29
CA ARG A 41 -6.47 9.89 0.08
C ARG A 41 -5.24 8.97 0.06
N LYS A 42 -4.69 8.61 1.23
CA LYS A 42 -3.54 7.70 1.37
C LYS A 42 -3.83 6.30 0.83
N HIS A 43 -5.10 5.89 0.83
CA HIS A 43 -5.52 4.53 0.52
C HIS A 43 -5.93 4.33 -0.95
N MET A 44 -6.19 5.42 -1.70
CA MET A 44 -6.76 5.37 -3.05
C MET A 44 -5.93 4.54 -4.04
N ALA A 45 -4.61 4.72 -4.01
CA ALA A 45 -3.71 3.99 -4.90
C ALA A 45 -3.73 2.47 -4.65
N TRP A 46 -4.02 2.04 -3.41
CA TRP A 46 -4.06 0.62 -3.05
C TRP A 46 -5.36 -0.04 -3.48
N TYR A 47 -6.50 0.64 -3.31
CA TYR A 47 -7.80 0.11 -3.76
C TYR A 47 -7.85 -0.07 -5.28
N LEU A 48 -7.41 0.94 -6.03
CA LEU A 48 -7.49 0.94 -7.49
C LEU A 48 -6.31 0.21 -8.16
N LYS A 49 -5.49 -0.52 -7.40
CA LYS A 49 -4.31 -1.18 -7.93
C LYS A 49 -4.71 -2.35 -8.84
N GLY A 50 -4.25 -2.31 -10.09
CA GLY A 50 -4.50 -3.35 -11.09
C GLY A 50 -5.81 -3.20 -11.87
N PHE A 51 -6.76 -2.40 -11.38
CA PHE A 51 -7.97 -2.05 -12.13
C PHE A 51 -7.69 -1.01 -13.22
N ARG A 52 -8.45 -1.07 -14.33
CA ARG A 52 -8.38 -0.04 -15.38
C ARG A 52 -9.21 1.15 -14.91
N VAL A 53 -8.51 2.23 -14.56
CA VAL A 53 -9.15 3.48 -14.13
C VAL A 53 -8.47 4.64 -14.89
N PRO A 54 -9.24 5.53 -15.54
CA PRO A 54 -8.72 6.72 -16.19
C PRO A 54 -7.75 7.51 -15.28
N SER A 55 -6.67 8.02 -15.86
CA SER A 55 -5.67 8.81 -15.11
C SER A 55 -6.26 10.05 -14.45
N GLU A 56 -7.24 10.66 -15.12
CA GLU A 56 -8.02 11.78 -14.60
C GLU A 56 -8.75 11.41 -13.30
N LEU A 57 -9.53 10.32 -13.31
CA LEU A 57 -10.24 9.85 -12.11
C LEU A 57 -9.28 9.50 -10.98
N ARG A 58 -8.14 8.85 -11.27
CA ARG A 58 -7.10 8.58 -10.26
C ARG A 58 -6.59 9.85 -9.60
N ARG A 59 -6.40 10.94 -10.37
CA ARG A 59 -6.00 12.23 -9.81
C ARG A 59 -7.10 12.82 -8.92
N GLN A 60 -8.35 12.78 -9.37
CA GLN A 60 -9.50 13.29 -8.62
C GLN A 60 -9.68 12.58 -7.27
N PHE A 61 -9.58 11.24 -7.24
CA PHE A 61 -9.58 10.48 -5.98
C PHE A 61 -8.46 10.91 -5.02
N GLY A 62 -7.29 11.26 -5.54
CA GLY A 62 -6.17 11.79 -4.73
C GLY A 62 -6.40 13.19 -4.16
N MET A 63 -7.45 13.91 -4.60
CA MET A 63 -7.77 15.27 -4.21
C MET A 63 -9.14 15.40 -3.52
N VAL A 64 -9.88 14.29 -3.37
CA VAL A 64 -11.26 14.26 -2.85
C VAL A 64 -11.40 14.98 -1.52
N SER A 65 -12.44 15.79 -1.39
CA SER A 65 -12.65 16.75 -0.30
C SER A 65 -13.92 16.53 0.51
N SER A 66 -14.88 15.75 0.01
CA SER A 66 -16.09 15.33 0.72
C SER A 66 -16.51 13.88 0.39
N LEU A 67 -17.37 13.30 1.20
CA LEU A 67 -17.98 11.99 0.95
C LEU A 67 -18.93 12.02 -0.24
N GLU A 68 -19.63 13.13 -0.45
CA GLU A 68 -20.48 13.32 -1.63
C GLU A 68 -19.66 13.31 -2.92
N GLU A 69 -18.53 14.04 -2.94
CA GLU A 69 -17.59 14.02 -4.07
C GLU A 69 -17.05 12.60 -4.28
N LEU A 70 -16.64 11.92 -3.21
CA LEU A 70 -16.20 10.52 -3.29
C LEU A 70 -17.27 9.64 -3.95
N ARG A 71 -18.53 9.74 -3.53
CA ARG A 71 -19.63 8.95 -4.11
C ARG A 71 -19.80 9.25 -5.59
N SER A 72 -19.76 10.52 -5.98
CA SER A 72 -19.86 10.95 -7.38
C SER A 72 -18.73 10.38 -8.25
N LEU A 73 -17.50 10.37 -7.73
CA LEU A 73 -16.35 9.79 -8.42
C LEU A 73 -16.45 8.27 -8.54
N LEU A 74 -16.89 7.58 -7.48
CA LEU A 74 -17.09 6.13 -7.49
C LEU A 74 -18.18 5.70 -8.50
N ASN A 75 -19.25 6.49 -8.64
CA ASN A 75 -20.31 6.23 -9.62
C ASN A 75 -19.86 6.36 -11.10
N GLN A 76 -18.69 6.95 -11.35
CA GLN A 76 -18.10 7.05 -12.70
C GLN A 76 -17.23 5.83 -13.07
N LEU A 77 -17.05 4.89 -12.15
CA LEU A 77 -16.29 3.66 -12.42
C LEU A 77 -17.17 2.65 -13.16
N ASP A 78 -16.56 1.94 -14.11
CA ASP A 78 -17.16 0.76 -14.74
C ASP A 78 -16.74 -0.51 -13.99
N ASP A 79 -17.69 -1.41 -13.72
CA ASP A 79 -17.40 -2.63 -12.97
C ASP A 79 -16.42 -3.55 -13.71
N GLN A 80 -15.54 -4.18 -12.94
CA GLN A 80 -14.45 -5.00 -13.43
C GLN A 80 -14.16 -6.15 -12.45
N PRO A 81 -13.78 -7.33 -12.93
CA PRO A 81 -13.35 -8.43 -12.07
C PRO A 81 -12.03 -8.08 -11.35
N TYR A 82 -11.81 -8.71 -10.20
CA TYR A 82 -10.58 -8.52 -9.42
C TYR A 82 -9.31 -8.86 -10.24
N PRO A 83 -8.26 -8.02 -10.22
CA PRO A 83 -7.06 -8.21 -11.03
C PRO A 83 -6.11 -9.27 -10.44
N VAL A 84 -6.47 -10.54 -10.59
CA VAL A 84 -5.70 -11.71 -10.08
C VAL A 84 -4.25 -11.74 -10.57
N GLU A 85 -3.99 -11.30 -11.80
CA GLU A 85 -2.64 -11.27 -12.38
C GLU A 85 -1.72 -10.26 -11.70
N VAL A 86 -2.29 -9.22 -11.07
CA VAL A 86 -1.52 -8.18 -10.38
C VAL A 86 -1.36 -8.53 -8.90
N SER A 87 -2.35 -9.19 -8.29
CA SER A 87 -2.31 -9.59 -6.88
C SER A 87 -1.29 -10.70 -6.61
N GLY A 88 -1.11 -11.64 -7.54
CA GLY A 88 -0.17 -12.76 -7.40
C GLY A 88 1.29 -12.44 -7.70
N LYS A 89 1.61 -11.24 -8.20
CA LYS A 89 2.99 -10.87 -8.54
C LYS A 89 3.84 -10.66 -7.28
N PRO A 90 5.08 -11.17 -7.26
CA PRO A 90 6.00 -10.92 -6.15
C PRO A 90 6.14 -9.43 -5.89
N ARG A 91 6.05 -9.03 -4.62
CA ARG A 91 6.35 -7.66 -4.22
C ARG A 91 7.86 -7.51 -4.06
N GLY A 92 8.44 -6.49 -4.67
CA GLY A 92 9.87 -6.19 -4.57
C GLY A 92 10.72 -6.85 -5.66
N ARG A 93 12.04 -6.78 -5.48
CA ARG A 93 13.01 -7.28 -6.45
C ARG A 93 13.04 -8.81 -6.41
N THR A 94 12.74 -9.44 -7.54
CA THR A 94 12.77 -10.91 -7.71
C THR A 94 14.12 -11.43 -8.21
N SER A 95 15.07 -10.55 -8.52
CA SER A 95 16.43 -10.95 -8.87
C SER A 95 17.17 -11.48 -7.65
N HIS A 96 18.07 -12.44 -7.85
CA HIS A 96 18.98 -12.91 -6.80
C HIS A 96 19.65 -11.72 -6.09
N GLY A 97 19.54 -11.69 -4.77
CA GLY A 97 20.18 -10.68 -3.95
C GLY A 97 21.70 -10.78 -4.07
N ARG A 98 22.38 -9.64 -4.18
CA ARG A 98 23.82 -9.59 -3.95
C ARG A 98 24.05 -9.97 -2.48
N ALA A 99 25.04 -10.81 -2.21
CA ALA A 99 25.41 -11.14 -0.84
C ALA A 99 25.63 -9.83 -0.06
N PRO A 100 24.98 -9.65 1.10
CA PRO A 100 25.23 -8.48 1.93
C PRO A 100 26.70 -8.51 2.36
N THR A 101 27.40 -7.38 2.17
CA THR A 101 28.76 -7.24 2.69
C THR A 101 28.64 -7.02 4.20
N LEU A 102 29.20 -7.94 4.98
CA LEU A 102 29.32 -7.80 6.42
C LEU A 102 30.75 -7.37 6.75
N PRO A 103 30.97 -6.61 7.84
CA PRO A 103 32.31 -6.43 8.40
C PRO A 103 32.98 -7.79 8.67
N ASP A 104 34.30 -7.84 8.60
CA ASP A 104 35.05 -9.07 8.88
C ASP A 104 34.72 -9.57 10.30
N GLY A 105 34.53 -10.89 10.45
CA GLY A 105 34.20 -11.50 11.74
C GLY A 105 32.72 -11.50 12.16
N TRP A 106 31.84 -10.69 11.55
CA TRP A 106 30.43 -10.54 11.99
C TRP A 106 29.62 -11.85 12.07
N LEU A 107 29.83 -12.80 11.15
CA LEU A 107 29.13 -14.10 11.19
C LEU A 107 29.70 -15.05 12.26
N LYS A 108 30.84 -14.73 12.86
CA LYS A 108 31.50 -15.55 13.88
C LYS A 108 30.98 -15.20 15.28
N ASP A 109 30.70 -13.92 15.55
CA ASP A 109 30.11 -13.48 16.80
C ASP A 109 29.20 -12.24 16.59
N PRO A 110 27.86 -12.40 16.59
CA PRO A 110 26.92 -11.31 16.38
C PRO A 110 26.77 -10.37 17.60
N ASP A 111 27.27 -10.76 18.77
CA ASP A 111 27.21 -9.97 20.02
C ASP A 111 28.58 -9.35 20.37
N GLU A 112 29.58 -9.49 19.50
CA GLU A 112 30.88 -8.88 19.67
C GLU A 112 30.74 -7.36 19.74
N MET A 113 31.04 -6.79 20.90
CA MET A 113 30.99 -5.36 21.13
C MET A 113 32.20 -4.73 20.43
N ILE A 114 32.01 -4.32 19.17
CA ILE A 114 33.05 -3.72 18.35
C ILE A 114 33.55 -2.45 19.04
N HIS A 115 34.77 -2.48 19.56
CA HIS A 115 35.45 -1.30 20.08
C HIS A 115 36.04 -0.54 18.88
N LEU A 116 35.30 0.44 18.35
CA LEU A 116 35.88 1.36 17.36
C LEU A 116 36.87 2.29 18.08
N GLU A 117 38.15 2.15 17.78
CA GLU A 117 39.12 3.20 18.11
C GLU A 117 38.99 4.34 17.09
N SER A 118 39.24 5.58 17.55
CA SER A 118 39.00 6.82 16.79
C SER A 118 39.69 6.89 15.42
N GLU A 119 40.66 6.01 15.16
CA GLU A 119 41.44 5.95 13.92
C GLU A 119 40.70 5.25 12.77
N ASP A 120 39.71 4.39 13.06
CA ASP A 120 38.90 3.68 12.05
C ASP A 120 37.72 4.52 11.50
N MET A 121 37.42 5.67 12.12
CA MET A 121 36.35 6.59 11.65
C MET A 121 36.73 7.42 10.42
N PHE A 122 38.02 7.45 10.03
CA PHE A 122 38.53 8.19 8.88
C PHE A 122 39.15 7.27 7.84
N SER A 123 38.38 6.32 7.31
CA SER A 123 38.74 5.64 6.06
C SER A 123 37.54 5.61 5.11
N GLY A 124 37.23 6.80 4.58
CA GLY A 124 36.35 6.97 3.43
C GLY A 124 37.20 7.36 2.22
N GLY A 125 37.48 6.38 1.36
CA GLY A 125 37.90 6.59 -0.03
C GLY A 125 36.70 6.45 -0.96
#